data_AF-A0A383CYQ4-F1
#
_entry.id   AF-A0A383CYQ4-F1
#
_cell.length_a   1.000
_cell.length_b   1.000
_cell.length_c   1.000
_cell.angle_alpha   90.00
_cell.angle_beta   90.00
_cell.angle_gamma   90.00
#
_symmetry.space_group_name_H-M   'P 1'
#
loop_
_entity.id
_entity.type
_entity.pdbx_description
1 polymer ?
#
loop_
_entity_poly.entity_id
_entity_poly.type
_entity_poly.pdbx_seq_one_letter_code
_entity_poly.pdbx_strand_id
1 'polypeptide(L)'
;MFKKTFIFFYLLSSSILASGYDVFAIGMYDVKFDGSNTNPATDFRYERRFDTSLFEIGPESENFFNLKPFAGMELTSDNAAYFIGGIYLEDNLGTLFVGEESNIIFTPSFG
;
A
#
# COMPACT_ATOMS: atom_id res chain seq x y z
N MET A 1 -18.08 -27.57 9.72
CA MET A 1 -17.77 -27.77 8.29
C MET A 1 -16.82 -26.70 7.73
N PHE A 2 -17.02 -25.41 8.02
CA PHE A 2 -16.19 -24.31 7.48
C PHE A 2 -14.66 -24.43 7.68
N LYS A 3 -14.18 -24.94 8.82
CA LYS A 3 -12.73 -25.08 9.08
C LYS A 3 -12.01 -25.97 8.06
N LYS A 4 -12.66 -27.07 7.61
CA LYS A 4 -12.07 -27.98 6.61
C LYS A 4 -12.12 -27.39 5.21
N THR A 5 -13.17 -26.63 4.91
CA THR A 5 -13.31 -25.91 3.63
C THR A 5 -12.24 -24.84 3.44
N PHE A 6 -11.91 -24.08 4.50
CA PHE A 6 -10.90 -23.02 4.43
C PHE A 6 -9.48 -23.55 4.14
N ILE A 7 -9.11 -24.68 4.76
CA ILE A 7 -7.82 -25.35 4.52
C ILE A 7 -7.72 -25.84 3.07
N PHE A 8 -8.82 -26.32 2.49
CA PHE A 8 -8.84 -26.76 1.10
C PHE A 8 -8.62 -25.61 0.11
N PHE A 9 -9.23 -24.44 0.36
CA PHE A 9 -8.99 -23.24 -0.46
C PHE A 9 -7.55 -22.72 -0.35
N TYR A 10 -6.93 -22.81 0.83
CA TYR A 10 -5.53 -22.44 1.02
C TYR A 10 -4.57 -23.36 0.24
N LEU A 11 -4.90 -24.65 0.09
CA LEU A 11 -4.07 -25.59 -0.68
C LEU A 11 -4.26 -25.46 -2.20
N LEU A 12 -5.34 -24.81 -2.65
CA LEU A 12 -5.62 -24.56 -4.07
C LEU A 12 -5.14 -23.19 -4.55
N SER A 13 -4.69 -22.31 -3.65
CA SER A 13 -4.11 -21.04 -4.07
C SER A 13 -2.75 -21.29 -4.71
N SER A 14 -2.60 -20.88 -5.98
CA SER A 14 -1.29 -20.71 -6.60
C SER A 14 -0.48 -19.68 -5.80
N SER A 15 0.80 -19.97 -5.57
CA SER A 15 1.75 -18.98 -5.06
C SER A 15 1.83 -17.85 -6.07
N ILE A 16 1.15 -16.74 -5.77
CA ILE A 16 1.38 -15.48 -6.46
C ILE A 16 2.80 -15.06 -6.06
N LEU A 17 3.76 -15.33 -6.95
CA LEU A 17 5.05 -14.65 -6.98
C LEU A 17 4.77 -13.21 -7.42
N ALA A 18 4.14 -12.42 -6.56
CA ALA A 18 3.99 -11.00 -6.82
C ALA A 18 5.30 -10.30 -6.46
N SER A 19 6.01 -9.86 -7.50
CA SER A 19 6.99 -8.80 -7.36
C SER A 19 6.31 -7.54 -6.84
N GLY A 20 7.10 -6.67 -6.23
CA GLY A 20 6.59 -5.56 -5.45
C GLY A 20 7.64 -5.03 -4.50
N TYR A 21 7.28 -3.97 -3.79
CA TYR A 21 8.11 -3.37 -2.77
C TYR A 21 7.35 -3.25 -1.45
N ASP A 22 8.12 -3.16 -0.38
CA ASP A 22 7.62 -3.06 0.97
C ASP A 22 7.68 -1.61 1.42
N VAL A 23 6.57 -1.10 1.95
CA VAL A 23 6.44 0.26 2.47
C VAL A 23 6.26 0.21 3.98
N PHE A 24 7.13 0.91 4.68
CA PHE A 24 7.07 1.10 6.13
C PHE A 24 6.73 2.56 6.41
N ALA A 25 5.64 2.81 7.12
CA ALA A 25 5.18 4.16 7.45
C ALA A 25 4.94 4.32 8.96
N ILE A 26 5.14 5.55 9.43
CA ILE A 26 4.83 5.98 10.79
C ILE A 26 3.91 7.20 10.68
N GLY A 27 2.69 7.09 11.22
CA GLY A 27 1.71 8.16 11.28
C GLY A 27 1.51 8.65 12.71
N MET A 28 1.29 9.95 12.89
CA MET A 28 0.85 10.51 14.18
C MET A 28 -0.56 11.07 14.00
N TYR A 29 -1.50 10.60 14.82
CA TYR A 29 -2.90 10.97 14.79
C TYR A 29 -3.31 11.75 16.04
N ASP A 30 -4.46 12.41 15.94
CA ASP A 30 -5.05 13.26 16.98
C ASP A 30 -4.14 14.42 17.46
N VAL A 31 -3.15 14.82 16.65
CA VAL A 31 -2.24 15.91 17.00
C VAL A 31 -2.97 17.25 17.01
N LYS A 32 -3.06 17.88 18.19
CA LYS A 32 -3.50 19.27 18.33
C LYS A 32 -2.28 20.17 18.49
N PHE A 33 -2.13 21.13 17.58
CA PHE A 33 -0.99 22.06 17.56
C PHE A 33 -1.03 23.12 18.68
N ASP A 34 -2.14 23.21 19.41
CA ASP A 34 -2.29 24.09 20.57
C ASP A 34 -1.75 23.47 21.88
N GLY A 35 -1.22 22.24 21.82
CA GLY A 35 -0.68 21.52 22.98
C GLY A 35 -1.74 20.97 23.93
N SER A 36 -3.03 21.09 23.60
CA SER A 36 -4.14 20.59 24.44
C SER A 36 -4.38 19.08 24.30
N ASN A 37 -3.65 18.40 23.41
CA ASN A 37 -3.84 16.98 23.20
C ASN A 37 -3.28 16.16 24.37
N THR A 38 -4.11 15.28 24.92
CA THR A 38 -3.76 14.38 26.03
C THR A 38 -3.66 12.91 25.63
N ASN A 39 -4.03 12.57 24.38
CA ASN A 39 -4.05 11.18 23.92
C ASN A 39 -3.63 11.07 22.44
N PRO A 40 -2.37 11.39 22.09
CA PRO A 40 -1.87 11.16 20.74
C PRO A 40 -1.79 9.65 20.45
N ALA A 41 -2.13 9.27 19.23
CA ALA A 41 -1.91 7.91 18.72
C ALA A 41 -0.80 7.92 17.67
N THR A 42 0.04 6.89 17.69
CA THR A 42 1.08 6.65 16.68
C THR A 42 0.81 5.32 16.00
N ASP A 43 0.79 5.33 14.68
CA ASP A 43 0.47 4.19 13.86
C ASP A 43 1.73 3.74 13.13
N PHE A 44 2.04 2.45 13.21
CA PHE A 44 3.07 1.79 12.45
C PHE A 44 2.41 0.94 11.38
N ARG A 45 2.73 1.23 10.13
CA ARG A 45 2.12 0.55 9.00
C ARG A 45 3.17 -0.15 8.17
N TYR A 46 2.87 -1.39 7.80
CA TYR A 46 3.58 -2.15 6.78
C TYR A 46 2.61 -2.47 5.64
N GLU A 47 3.01 -2.16 4.41
CA GLU A 47 2.26 -2.49 3.21
C GLU A 47 3.18 -3.22 2.22
N ARG A 48 2.71 -4.34 1.67
CA ARG A 48 3.23 -4.90 0.42
C ARG A 48 2.47 -4.25 -0.74
N ARG A 49 3.18 -3.50 -1.58
CA ARG A 49 2.63 -2.96 -2.83
C ARG A 49 3.03 -3.86 -3.97
N PHE A 50 2.03 -4.37 -4.69
CA PHE A 50 2.25 -5.34 -5.74
C PHE A 50 2.53 -4.64 -7.07
N ASP A 51 3.49 -5.13 -7.85
CA ASP A 51 3.86 -4.52 -9.14
C ASP A 51 2.79 -4.70 -10.23
N THR A 52 1.75 -5.50 -9.97
CA THR A 52 0.68 -5.77 -10.91
C THR A 52 -0.28 -4.59 -11.03
N SER A 53 -0.29 -3.92 -12.18
CA SER A 53 -1.33 -2.96 -12.54
C SER A 53 -2.67 -3.66 -12.76
N LEU A 54 -3.71 -3.24 -12.03
CA LEU A 54 -5.10 -3.65 -12.29
C LEU A 54 -5.72 -2.83 -13.41
N PHE A 55 -5.33 -1.56 -13.50
CA PHE A 55 -5.80 -0.62 -14.51
C PHE A 55 -4.75 0.46 -14.76
N GLU A 56 -4.51 0.81 -16.02
CA GLU A 56 -3.55 1.83 -16.44
C GLU A 56 -4.33 3.02 -17.01
N ILE A 57 -3.96 4.23 -16.60
CA ILE A 57 -4.66 5.47 -16.92
C ILE A 57 -3.69 6.40 -17.66
N GLY A 58 -3.96 6.64 -18.93
CA GLY A 58 -3.20 7.56 -19.77
C GLY A 58 -3.05 7.03 -21.20
N PRO A 59 -2.31 7.75 -22.06
CA PRO A 59 -1.87 7.22 -23.34
C PRO A 59 -0.98 6.00 -23.11
N GLU A 60 -1.13 4.95 -23.92
CA GLU A 60 -0.35 3.70 -23.82
C GLU A 60 1.17 3.93 -23.84
N SER A 61 1.63 5.05 -24.42
CA SER A 61 3.06 5.39 -24.48
C SER A 61 3.64 5.85 -23.14
N GLU A 62 2.82 6.33 -22.21
CA GLU A 62 3.29 6.98 -20.97
C GLU A 62 2.65 6.41 -19.70
N ASN A 63 1.41 5.91 -19.80
CA ASN A 63 0.63 5.37 -18.66
C ASN A 63 0.79 6.22 -17.39
N PHE A 64 0.26 7.46 -17.43
CA PHE A 64 0.47 8.46 -16.38
C PHE A 64 0.21 7.96 -14.97
N PHE A 65 -0.81 7.11 -14.79
CA PHE A 65 -1.13 6.51 -13.50
C PHE A 65 -1.49 5.03 -13.61
N ASN A 66 -1.17 4.26 -12.57
CA ASN A 66 -1.51 2.86 -12.43
C ASN A 66 -2.33 2.66 -11.15
N LEU A 67 -3.44 1.94 -11.25
CA LEU A 67 -4.16 1.42 -10.09
C LEU A 67 -3.58 0.06 -9.73
N LYS A 68 -2.88 -0.01 -8.60
CA LYS A 68 -2.18 -1.21 -8.14
C LYS A 68 -2.73 -1.69 -6.80
N PRO A 69 -2.80 -3.01 -6.55
CA PRO A 69 -3.28 -3.52 -5.28
C PRO A 69 -2.17 -3.40 -4.21
N PHE A 70 -2.59 -3.31 -2.96
CA PHE A 70 -1.71 -3.49 -1.81
C PHE A 70 -2.41 -4.30 -0.72
N ALA A 71 -1.61 -4.90 0.15
CA ALA A 71 -2.08 -5.57 1.36
C ALA A 71 -1.04 -5.37 2.47
N GLY A 72 -1.49 -5.29 3.72
CA GLY A 72 -0.63 -4.91 4.82
C GLY A 72 -1.24 -5.07 6.19
N MET A 73 -0.55 -4.51 7.16
CA MET A 73 -0.99 -4.43 8.55
C MET A 73 -0.66 -3.07 9.14
N GLU A 74 -1.50 -2.64 10.07
CA GLU A 74 -1.33 -1.42 10.84
C GLU A 74 -1.44 -1.75 12.33
N LEU A 75 -0.49 -1.24 13.11
CA LEU A 75 -0.43 -1.35 14.56
C LEU A 75 -0.46 0.06 15.14
N THR A 76 -1.32 0.31 16.11
CA THR A 76 -1.42 1.63 16.76
C THR A 76 -0.98 1.55 18.22
N SER A 77 -0.42 2.65 18.72
CA SER A 77 -0.04 2.82 20.12
C SER A 77 -1.21 2.76 21.10
N ASP A 78 -2.46 2.86 20.63
CA ASP A 78 -3.67 2.70 21.45
C ASP A 78 -4.13 1.24 21.62
N ASN A 79 -3.31 0.28 21.17
CA ASN A 79 -3.53 -1.17 21.21
C ASN A 79 -4.55 -1.73 20.21
N ALA A 80 -4.83 -1.02 19.11
CA ALA A 80 -5.51 -1.62 17.96
C ALA A 80 -4.54 -2.18 16.90
N ALA A 81 -5.02 -3.18 16.15
CA ALA A 81 -4.29 -3.81 15.07
C ALA A 81 -5.26 -4.13 13.92
N TYR A 82 -4.87 -3.79 12.70
CA TYR A 82 -5.70 -3.92 11.51
C TYR A 82 -4.95 -4.67 10.42
N PHE A 83 -5.67 -5.51 9.68
CA PHE A 83 -5.24 -5.89 8.34
C PHE A 83 -5.79 -4.86 7.37
N ILE A 84 -4.92 -4.34 6.51
CA ILE A 84 -5.27 -3.34 5.51
C ILE A 84 -5.07 -3.92 4.11
N GLY A 85 -5.89 -3.47 3.17
CA GLY A 85 -5.76 -3.86 1.79
C GLY A 85 -6.66 -2.98 0.93
N GLY A 86 -6.25 -2.80 -0.32
CA GLY A 86 -6.96 -1.91 -1.21
C GLY A 86 -6.24 -1.71 -2.53
N ILE A 87 -6.59 -0.64 -3.19
CA ILE A 87 -6.01 -0.21 -4.46
C ILE A 87 -5.42 1.18 -4.22
N TYR A 88 -4.18 1.39 -4.62
CA TYR A 88 -3.52 2.69 -4.58
C TYR A 88 -3.26 3.19 -6.00
N LEU A 89 -3.16 4.51 -6.13
CA LEU A 89 -2.76 5.17 -7.37
C LEU A 89 -1.24 5.36 -7.33
N GLU A 90 -0.55 4.75 -8.29
CA GLU A 90 0.87 4.99 -8.55
C GLU A 90 1.00 5.92 -9.74
N ASP A 91 1.86 6.93 -9.65
CA ASP A 91 2.17 7.77 -10.82
C ASP A 91 3.44 7.29 -11.52
N ASN A 92 3.55 7.63 -12.79
CA ASN A 92 4.75 7.39 -13.60
C ASN A 92 5.59 8.67 -13.79
N LEU A 93 5.44 9.68 -12.92
CA LEU A 93 6.13 10.96 -13.05
C LEU A 93 7.65 10.81 -12.97
N GLY A 94 8.15 9.83 -12.21
CA GLY A 94 9.58 9.51 -12.17
C GLY A 94 10.14 9.19 -13.56
N THR A 95 9.47 8.33 -14.31
CA THR A 95 9.82 8.02 -15.71
C THR A 95 9.60 9.23 -16.62
N LEU A 96 8.52 9.98 -16.42
CA LEU A 96 8.22 11.17 -17.22
C LEU A 96 9.29 12.26 -17.09
N PHE A 97 9.86 12.44 -15.89
CA PHE A 97 10.85 13.48 -15.61
C PHE A 97 12.30 13.03 -15.82
N VAL A 98 12.60 11.74 -15.61
CA VAL A 98 13.99 11.23 -15.54
C VAL A 98 14.27 10.15 -16.61
N GLY A 99 13.27 9.66 -17.32
CA GLY A 99 13.39 8.60 -18.33
C GLY A 99 13.51 7.19 -17.73
N GLU A 100 13.61 6.17 -18.59
CA GLU A 100 13.63 4.75 -18.20
C GLU A 100 14.89 4.32 -17.41
N GLU A 101 15.93 5.15 -17.36
CA GLU A 101 17.19 4.83 -16.65
C GLU A 101 17.15 5.14 -15.14
N SER A 102 16.05 5.74 -14.66
CA SER A 102 15.89 6.12 -13.25
C SER A 102 15.24 5.02 -12.42
N ASN A 103 15.89 4.63 -11.33
CA ASN A 103 15.28 3.79 -10.28
C ASN A 103 14.48 4.60 -9.24
N ILE A 104 14.22 5.88 -9.50
CA ILE A 104 13.49 6.76 -8.58
C ILE A 104 12.02 6.78 -8.98
N ILE A 105 11.17 6.24 -8.10
CA ILE A 105 9.71 6.27 -8.23
C ILE A 105 9.19 7.40 -7.34
N PHE A 106 8.46 8.34 -7.93
CA PHE A 106 7.65 9.29 -7.17
C PHE A 106 6.24 8.70 -7.06
N THR A 107 5.66 8.66 -5.86
CA THR A 107 4.31 8.14 -5.69
C THR A 107 3.57 9.03 -4.70
N PRO A 108 2.74 9.98 -5.17
CA PRO A 108 1.89 10.77 -4.32
C PRO A 108 0.80 9.85 -3.79
N SER A 109 0.93 9.45 -2.53
CA SER A 109 -0.12 8.72 -1.82
C SER A 109 -1.02 9.69 -1.08
N PHE A 110 -2.31 9.65 -1.35
CA PHE A 110 -3.34 10.28 -0.51
C PHE A 110 -3.91 9.18 0.40
N GLY A 111 -3.66 9.30 1.70
CA GLY A 111 -4.15 8.39 2.74
C GLY A 111 -5.21 9.05 3.61
#